data_AF-A0A2K8L5U2-F1
#
_entry.id   AF-A0A2K8L5U2-F1
#
_cell.length_a   1.000
_cell.length_b   1.000
_cell.length_c   1.000
_cell.angle_alpha   90.00
_cell.angle_beta   90.00
_cell.angle_gamma   90.00
#
_symmetry.space_group_name_H-M   'P 1'
#
loop_
_entity.id
_entity.type
_entity.pdbx_description
1 polymer ?
#
loop_
_entity_poly.entity_id
_entity_poly.type
_entity_poly.pdbx_seq_one_letter_code
_entity_poly.pdbx_strand_id
1 'polypeptide(L)' 'MVPVLAGSLAAGQIWLSHLRYELSLETQKLNTEKQDVLSESGKLRLELASLTRPERLRKLAQEKLGMKPPGPAQVVHP' A
#
# COMPACT_ATOMS: atom_id res chain seq x y z
N MET A 1 -45.30 -33.82 6.34
CA MET A 1 -43.90 -34.13 5.96
C MET A 1 -43.30 -33.05 5.04
N VAL A 2 -43.94 -32.72 3.91
CA VAL A 2 -43.45 -31.70 2.94
C VAL A 2 -43.17 -30.29 3.53
N PRO A 3 -44.02 -29.68 4.38
CA PRO A 3 -43.78 -28.32 4.86
C PRO A 3 -42.58 -28.21 5.82
N VAL A 4 -42.26 -29.28 6.56
CA VAL A 4 -41.14 -29.30 7.50
C VAL A 4 -39.80 -29.33 6.75
N LEU A 5 -39.73 -30.12 5.67
CA LEU A 5 -38.57 -30.15 4.76
C LEU A 5 -38.37 -28.81 4.03
N ALA A 6 -39.47 -28.17 3.60
CA ALA A 6 -39.39 -26.84 2.98
C ALA A 6 -38.89 -25.78 3.98
N GLY A 7 -39.36 -25.84 5.23
CA GLY A 7 -38.92 -24.94 6.30
C GLY A 7 -37.44 -25.09 6.65
N SER A 8 -36.93 -26.32 6.75
CA SER A 8 -35.50 -26.55 7.07
C SER A 8 -34.58 -26.11 5.94
N LEU A 9 -34.97 -26.32 4.68
CA LEU A 9 -34.22 -25.82 3.52
C LEU A 9 -34.22 -24.29 3.45
N ALA A 10 -35.35 -23.65 3.72
CA ALA A 10 -35.44 -22.19 3.75
C ALA A 10 -34.55 -21.58 4.85
N ALA A 11 -34.57 -22.18 6.06
CA ALA A 11 -33.70 -21.76 7.15
C ALA A 11 -32.21 -21.91 6.79
N GLY A 12 -31.84 -23.03 6.15
CA GLY A 12 -30.48 -23.26 5.67
C GLY A 12 -30.03 -22.25 4.61
N GLN A 13 -30.92 -21.90 3.67
CA GLN A 13 -30.62 -20.89 2.64
C GLN A 13 -30.41 -19.50 3.23
N ILE A 14 -31.24 -19.10 4.21
CA ILE A 14 -31.09 -17.81 4.88
C ILE A 14 -29.76 -17.77 5.65
N TRP A 15 -29.44 -18.83 6.38
CA TRP A 15 -28.17 -18.93 7.11
C TRP A 15 -26.96 -18.84 6.18
N LEU A 16 -26.97 -19.57 5.06
CA LEU A 16 -25.89 -19.54 4.08
C LEU A 16 -25.76 -18.15 3.42
N SER A 17 -26.89 -17.51 3.12
CA SER A 17 -26.90 -16.16 2.57
C SER A 17 -26.32 -15.15 3.56
N HIS A 18 -26.63 -15.30 4.85
CA HIS A 18 -26.10 -14.44 5.90
C HIS A 18 -24.58 -14.60 6.04
N LEU A 19 -24.07 -15.83 6.12
CA LEU A 19 -22.63 -16.11 6.15
C LEU A 19 -21.92 -15.55 4.92
N ARG A 20 -22.50 -15.71 3.74
CA ARG A 20 -21.93 -15.17 2.50
C ARG A 20 -21.87 -13.65 2.52
N TYR A 21 -22.90 -13.00 3.08
CA TYR A 21 -22.95 -11.56 3.20
C TYR A 21 -21.89 -11.02 4.17
N GLU A 22 -21.78 -11.62 5.36
CA GLU A 22 -20.74 -11.26 6.34
C GLU A 22 -19.33 -11.43 5.77
N LEU A 23 -19.07 -12.57 5.12
CA LEU A 23 -17.79 -12.82 4.47
C LEU A 23 -17.50 -11.81 3.35
N SER A 24 -18.52 -11.43 2.57
CA SER A 24 -18.37 -10.44 1.51
C SER A 24 -18.03 -9.06 2.07
N LEU A 25 -18.68 -8.65 3.17
CA LEU A 25 -18.38 -7.39 3.85
C LEU A 25 -16.96 -7.37 4.42
N GLU A 26 -16.54 -8.47 5.07
CA GLU A 26 -15.20 -8.57 5.61
C GLU A 26 -14.14 -8.53 4.50
N THR A 27 -14.40 -9.23 3.39
CA THR A 27 -13.52 -9.21 2.21
C THR A 27 -13.43 -7.81 1.60
N GLN A 28 -14.54 -7.07 1.51
CA GLN A 28 -14.55 -5.69 1.02
C GLN A 28 -13.76 -4.76 1.94
N LYS A 29 -13.93 -4.90 3.26
CA LYS A 29 -13.18 -4.12 4.25
C LYS A 29 -11.68 -4.37 4.11
N LEU A 30 -11.28 -5.64 4.05
CA LEU A 30 -9.87 -6.03 3.96
C LEU A 30 -9.24 -5.59 2.63
N ASN A 31 -9.99 -5.67 1.53
CA ASN A 31 -9.51 -5.16 0.23
C ASN A 31 -9.33 -3.64 0.24
N THR A 32 -10.24 -2.91 0.88
CA THR A 32 -10.13 -1.45 1.02
C THR A 32 -8.89 -1.07 1.82
N GLU A 33 -8.68 -1.70 2.97
CA GLU A 33 -7.51 -1.48 3.83
C GLU A 33 -6.20 -1.83 3.09
N LYS A 34 -6.18 -2.95 2.36
CA LYS A 34 -5.05 -3.30 1.50
C LYS A 34 -4.76 -2.24 0.45
N GLN A 35 -5.79 -1.70 -0.18
CA GLN A 35 -5.64 -0.69 -1.24
C GLN A 35 -5.12 0.64 -0.68
N ASP A 36 -5.58 1.03 0.51
CA ASP A 36 -5.09 2.23 1.21
C ASP A 36 -3.61 2.10 1.55
N VAL A 37 -3.19 0.98 2.14
CA VAL A 37 -1.78 0.71 2.47
C VAL A 37 -0.90 0.69 1.22
N LEU A 38 -1.38 0.09 0.12
CA LEU A 38 -0.63 0.10 -1.15
C LEU A 38 -0.50 1.52 -1.72
N SER A 39 -1.55 2.34 -1.62
CA SER A 39 -1.48 3.75 -2.04
C SER A 39 -0.49 4.54 -1.19
N GLU A 40 -0.47 4.32 0.13
CA GLU A 40 0.45 5.00 1.03
C GLU A 40 1.90 4.59 0.74
N SER A 41 2.15 3.29 0.59
CA SER A 41 3.47 2.76 0.21
C SER A 41 3.95 3.36 -1.12
N GLY A 42 3.07 3.51 -2.10
CA GLY A 42 3.38 4.17 -3.37
C GLY A 42 3.81 5.63 -3.18
N LYS A 43 3.06 6.39 -2.37
CA LYS A 43 3.40 7.79 -2.03
C LYS A 43 4.75 7.88 -1.33
N LEU A 44 4.98 7.06 -0.30
CA LEU A 44 6.24 6.99 0.45
C LEU A 44 7.44 6.67 -0.47
N ARG A 45 7.29 5.74 -1.41
CA ARG A 45 8.35 5.41 -2.38
C ARG A 45 8.66 6.60 -3.30
N LEU A 46 7.64 7.34 -3.74
CA LEU A 46 7.83 8.55 -4.55
C LEU A 46 8.50 9.66 -3.73
N GLU A 47 8.10 9.85 -2.48
CA GLU A 47 8.73 10.80 -1.56
C GLU A 47 10.20 10.44 -1.32
N LEU A 48 10.48 9.17 -1.01
CA LEU A 48 11.84 8.67 -0.83
C LEU A 48 12.68 8.90 -2.09
N ALA A 49 12.15 8.53 -3.26
CA ALA A 49 12.82 8.78 -4.53
C ALA A 49 13.07 10.27 -4.76
N SER A 50 12.14 11.15 -4.36
CA SER A 50 12.31 12.61 -4.45
C SER A 50 13.39 13.14 -3.50
N LEU A 51 13.56 12.51 -2.33
CA LEU A 51 14.56 12.88 -1.33
C LEU A 51 15.95 12.42 -1.74
N THR A 52 16.06 11.24 -2.35
CA THR A 52 17.33 10.68 -2.83
C THR A 52 17.75 11.20 -4.20
N ARG A 53 16.97 12.09 -4.83
CA ARG A 53 17.34 12.71 -6.11
C ARG A 53 18.72 13.39 -5.99
N PRO A 54 19.67 13.05 -6.87
CA PRO A 54 21.03 13.61 -6.84
C PRO A 54 21.07 15.13 -6.85
N GLU A 55 20.15 15.79 -7.56
CA GLU A 55 20.07 17.26 -7.63
C GLU A 55 19.75 17.86 -6.27
N ARG A 56 18.84 17.22 -5.52
CA ARG A 56 18.40 17.69 -4.20
C ARG A 56 19.50 17.44 -3.16
N LEU A 57 20.17 16.30 -3.25
CA LEU A 57 21.35 15.99 -2.43
C LEU A 57 22.50 16.97 -2.70
N ARG A 58 22.79 17.30 -3.96
CA ARG A 58 23.81 18.28 -4.33
C ARG A 58 23.47 19.67 -3.80
N LYS A 59 22.21 20.11 -3.93
CA LYS A 59 21.76 21.39 -3.33
C LYS A 59 21.94 21.39 -1.82
N LEU A 60 21.52 20.33 -1.11
CA LEU A 60 21.70 20.23 0.33
C LEU A 60 23.18 20.28 0.73
N ALA A 61 24.04 19.56 0.01
CA ALA A 61 25.47 19.54 0.26
C ALA A 61 26.13 20.91 0.01
N GLN A 62 25.72 21.62 -1.05
CA GLN A 62 26.24 22.96 -1.35
C GLN A 62 25.72 24.02 -0.37
N GLU A 63 24.41 24.06 -0.13
CA GLU A 63 23.74 25.12 0.62
C GLU A 63 23.91 24.95 2.14
N LYS A 64 23.81 23.73 2.67
CA LYS A 64 23.90 23.49 4.12
C LYS A 64 25.29 23.08 4.59
N LEU A 65 26.03 22.31 3.78
CA LEU A 65 27.34 21.77 4.15
C LEU A 65 28.50 22.54 3.51
N GLY A 66 28.21 23.54 2.66
CA GLY A 66 29.25 24.33 1.97
C GLY A 66 30.12 23.51 1.02
N MET A 67 29.69 22.30 0.67
CA MET A 67 30.48 21.38 -0.15
C MET A 67 30.55 21.86 -1.60
N LYS A 68 31.72 21.73 -2.22
CA LYS A 68 31.93 22.03 -3.64
C LYS A 68 32.23 20.74 -4.40
N PRO A 69 31.89 20.67 -5.70
CA PRO A 69 32.29 19.55 -6.53
C PRO A 69 33.82 19.38 -6.45
N PRO A 70 34.33 18.15 -6.26
CA PRO A 70 35.76 17.91 -6.28
C PRO A 70 36.34 18.23 -7.65
N GLY A 71 37.54 18.80 -7.68
CA GLY A 71 38.25 19.10 -8.92
C GLY A 71 38.76 17.83 -9.61
N PRO A 72 39.16 17.90 -10.90
CA PRO A 72 39.62 16.74 -11.67
C PRO A 72 40.79 15.99 -11.01
N ALA A 73 41.67 16.71 -10.32
CA ALA A 73 42.82 16.15 -9.61
C ALA A 73 42.48 15.44 -8.28
N GLN A 74 41.23 15.50 -7.83
CA GLN A 74 40.76 14.93 -6.55
C GLN A 74 39.91 13.67 -6.73
N VAL A 75 39.67 13.24 -7.97
CA VAL A 75 38.90 12.03 -8.28
C VAL A 75 39.87 10.88 -8.51
N VAL A 76 39.82 9.87 -7.64
CA VAL A 76 40.58 8.62 -7.81
C VAL A 76 39.72 7.64 -8.59
N HIS A 77 40.19 7.23 -9.77
CA HIS A 77 39.59 6.14 -10.55
C HIS A 77 40.27 4.82 -10.16
N PRO A 78 39.52 3.74 -9.86
CA PRO A 78 40.07 2.40 -9.66
C PRO A 78 40.51 1.76 -10.98
#